data_AF-A0A6H5JHP8-F1
#
_entry.id   AF-A0A6H5JHP8-F1
#
_cell.length_a   1.000
_cell.length_b   1.000
_cell.length_c   1.000
_cell.angle_alpha   90.00
_cell.angle_beta   90.00
_cell.angle_gamma   90.00
#
_symmetry.space_group_name_H-M   'P 1'
#
loop_
_entity.id
_entity.type
_entity.pdbx_description
1 polymer ?
#
loop_
_entity_poly.entity_id
_entity_poly.type
_entity_poly.pdbx_seq_one_letter_code
_entity_poly.pdbx_strand_id
1 'polypeptide(L)'
;MPGAVPTRPRYIRQELRDGRTLVYKLKPSLYGLSQSPALWNDTLDKSLTVFGWKSTQSDPCVYMYASGNIIVILTVYVDDVLITRGGQQLMDQKKEELTDRFEMTDMGEVKRILGIDVERDNEQETLAISQEHYVNTLLDTERKFPRINLRIKC
;
A
#
# COMPACT_ATOMS: atom_id res chain seq x y z
N MET A 1 14.89 18.94 11.42
CA MET A 1 14.10 19.40 10.25
C MET A 1 14.82 18.95 8.98
N PRO A 2 14.49 17.80 8.38
CA PRO A 2 14.89 17.55 7.00
C PRO A 2 13.89 18.28 6.10
N GLY A 3 14.38 19.27 5.35
CA GLY A 3 13.57 20.05 4.42
C GLY A 3 12.99 19.17 3.32
N ALA A 4 11.75 19.46 2.94
CA ALA A 4 11.11 18.84 1.78
C ALA A 4 12.04 18.92 0.57
N VAL A 5 12.32 17.78 -0.06
CA VAL A 5 13.13 17.74 -1.29
C VAL A 5 12.40 18.59 -2.35
N PRO A 6 12.99 19.68 -2.86
CA PRO A 6 12.32 20.52 -3.84
C PRO A 6 12.13 19.69 -5.13
N THR A 7 10.90 19.28 -5.40
CA THR A 7 10.61 18.58 -6.65
C THR A 7 10.51 19.61 -7.77
N ARG A 8 11.28 19.41 -8.84
CA ARG A 8 11.16 20.26 -10.03
C ARG A 8 9.76 20.08 -10.62
N PRO A 9 9.03 21.16 -10.94
CA PRO A 9 7.72 21.05 -11.57
C PRO A 9 7.86 20.25 -12.88
N ARG A 10 7.06 19.20 -13.02
CA ARG A 10 7.04 18.36 -14.23
C ARG A 10 5.93 18.80 -15.16
N TYR A 11 6.18 18.63 -16.44
CA TYR A 11 5.27 18.97 -17.50
C TYR A 11 4.98 17.75 -18.39
N ILE A 12 3.72 17.56 -18.77
CA ILE A 12 3.32 16.55 -19.76
C ILE A 12 3.06 17.26 -21.08
N ARG A 13 3.62 16.73 -22.17
CA ARG A 13 3.44 17.25 -23.53
C ARG A 13 2.43 16.39 -24.27
N GLN A 14 1.46 17.02 -24.92
CA GLN A 14 0.48 16.36 -25.78
C GLN A 14 0.48 17.02 -27.16
N GLU A 15 0.71 16.23 -28.21
CA GLU A 15 0.53 16.68 -29.59
C GLU A 15 -0.94 16.50 -30.00
N LEU A 16 -1.53 17.56 -30.55
CA LEU A 16 -2.89 17.55 -31.09
C LEU A 16 -2.87 17.19 -32.58
N ARG A 17 -4.01 16.70 -33.09
CA ARG A 17 -4.17 16.30 -34.50
C ARG A 17 -3.97 17.46 -35.49
N ASP A 18 -4.11 18.70 -35.02
CA ASP A 18 -3.90 19.92 -35.80
C ASP A 18 -2.46 20.45 -35.74
N GLY A 19 -1.53 19.70 -35.15
CA GLY A 19 -0.11 20.06 -35.03
C GLY A 19 0.22 21.02 -33.89
N ARG A 20 -0.75 21.39 -33.05
CA ARG A 20 -0.48 22.18 -31.83
C ARG A 20 0.01 21.29 -30.70
N THR A 21 0.94 21.81 -29.91
CA THR A 21 1.41 21.16 -28.69
C THR A 21 0.78 21.79 -27.45
N LEU A 22 0.16 20.99 -26.60
CA LEU A 22 -0.25 21.39 -25.25
C LEU A 22 0.79 20.94 -24.23
N VAL A 23 1.07 21.81 -23.25
CA VAL A 23 2.01 21.53 -22.15
C VAL A 23 1.27 21.72 -20.83
N TYR A 24 1.10 20.63 -20.08
CA TYR A 24 0.39 20.61 -18.81
C TYR A 24 1.37 20.64 -17.65
N LYS A 25 1.24 21.58 -16.72
CA LYS A 25 1.99 21.57 -15.45
C LYS A 25 1.32 20.61 -14.48
N LEU A 26 2.06 19.61 -14.01
CA LEU A 26 1.58 18.71 -12.96
C LEU A 26 1.57 19.44 -11.61
N LYS A 27 0.40 19.47 -10.97
CA LYS A 27 0.20 20.05 -9.63
C LYS A 27 0.41 19.00 -8.52
N PRO A 28 -0.23 17.81 -8.57
CA PRO A 28 0.11 16.67 -7.71
C PRO A 28 1.08 15.70 -8.38
N SER A 29 1.71 14.85 -7.58
CA SER A 29 2.49 13.70 -8.05
C SER A 29 1.53 12.62 -8.57
N LEU A 30 1.57 12.33 -9.87
CA LEU A 30 0.79 11.25 -10.49
C LEU A 30 1.45 9.89 -10.24
N TYR A 31 0.63 8.84 -10.15
CA TYR A 31 1.11 7.46 -10.18
C TYR A 31 2.03 7.22 -11.39
N GLY A 32 3.12 6.48 -11.19
CA GLY A 32 4.10 6.17 -12.24
C GLY A 32 5.24 7.19 -12.42
N LEU A 33 5.23 8.33 -11.70
CA LEU A 33 6.43 9.16 -11.61
C LEU A 33 7.37 8.60 -10.55
N SER A 34 8.68 8.62 -10.82
CA SER A 34 9.70 8.08 -9.91
C SER A 34 9.72 8.74 -8.52
N GLN A 35 9.25 9.98 -8.40
CA GLN A 35 9.18 10.70 -7.13
C GLN A 35 7.86 10.52 -6.37
N SER A 36 6.82 9.97 -6.99
CA SER A 36 5.49 9.86 -6.35
C SER A 36 5.51 8.97 -5.11
N PRO A 37 6.16 7.79 -5.11
CA PRO A 37 6.22 6.95 -3.90
C PRO A 37 6.92 7.65 -2.73
N ALA A 38 8.00 8.39 -3.02
CA ALA A 38 8.74 9.12 -1.99
C ALA A 38 7.91 10.26 -1.39
N LEU A 39 7.18 11.01 -2.23
CA LEU A 39 6.32 12.09 -1.77
C LEU A 39 5.10 11.57 -1.00
N TRP A 40 4.54 10.44 -1.44
CA TRP A 40 3.47 9.74 -0.72
C TRP A 40 3.93 9.33 0.68
N ASN A 41 5.07 8.63 0.78
CA ASN A 41 5.62 8.19 2.06
C ASN A 41 5.91 9.37 3.01
N ASP A 42 6.51 10.45 2.50
CA ASP A 42 6.76 11.67 3.29
C ASP A 42 5.46 12.35 3.76
N THR A 43 4.41 12.34 2.93
CA THR A 43 3.09 12.88 3.29
C THR A 43 2.41 12.04 4.37
N LEU A 44 2.50 10.72 4.24
CA LEU A 44 1.93 9.77 5.19
C LEU A 44 2.66 9.83 6.53
N ASP A 45 3.99 9.73 6.55
CA ASP A 45 4.82 9.79 7.77
C ASP A 45 4.57 11.08 8.57
N LYS A 46 4.50 12.24 7.90
CA LYS A 46 4.16 13.51 8.54
C LYS A 46 2.78 13.49 9.17
N SER A 47 1.79 12.94 8.47
CA SER A 47 0.42 12.87 8.98
C SER A 47 0.33 11.92 10.19
N LEU A 48 0.94 10.74 10.09
CA LEU A 48 1.03 9.76 11.18
C LEU A 48 1.75 10.34 12.41
N THR A 49 2.84 11.07 12.21
CA THR A 49 3.56 11.73 13.31
C THR A 49 2.68 12.77 14.03
N VAL A 50 1.92 13.58 13.29
CA VAL A 50 0.97 14.55 13.87
C VAL A 50 -0.14 13.85 14.66
N PHE A 51 -0.59 12.70 14.18
CA PHE A 51 -1.57 11.82 14.83
C PHE A 51 -1.02 11.04 16.04
N GLY A 52 0.26 11.24 16.37
CA GLY A 52 0.91 10.65 17.55
C GLY A 52 1.47 9.25 17.33
N TRP A 53 1.47 8.75 16.10
CA TRP A 53 2.15 7.50 15.75
C TRP A 53 3.66 7.70 15.77
N LYS A 54 4.38 6.62 16.06
CA LYS A 54 5.85 6.58 16.04
C LYS A 54 6.34 5.45 15.16
N SER A 55 7.11 5.77 14.13
CA SER A 55 7.80 4.77 13.32
C SER A 55 8.80 3.98 14.18
N THR A 56 8.92 2.68 13.92
CA THR A 56 9.86 1.81 14.64
C THR A 56 11.27 1.96 14.08
N GLN A 57 12.29 1.75 14.92
CA GLN A 57 13.69 1.77 14.47
C GLN A 57 14.06 0.53 13.64
N SER A 58 13.36 -0.58 13.86
CA SER A 58 13.59 -1.84 13.15
C SER A 58 13.02 -1.83 11.73
N ASP A 59 11.88 -1.18 11.53
CA ASP A 59 11.20 -1.11 10.24
C ASP A 59 10.47 0.24 10.10
N PRO A 60 10.93 1.13 9.20
CA PRO A 60 10.31 2.42 8.93
C PRO A 60 8.85 2.35 8.44
N CYS A 61 8.43 1.19 7.91
CA CYS A 61 7.06 0.94 7.46
C CYS A 61 6.12 0.51 8.60
N VAL A 62 6.65 0.26 9.80
CA VAL A 62 5.87 -0.11 10.98
C VAL A 62 5.82 1.08 11.94
N TYR A 63 4.60 1.42 12.35
CA TYR A 63 4.28 2.48 13.28
C TYR A 63 3.59 1.91 14.51
N MET A 64 3.84 2.52 15.66
CA MET A 64 3.21 2.17 16.92
C MET A 64 2.52 3.39 17.51
N TYR A 65 1.33 3.17 18.04
CA TYR A 65 0.60 4.11 18.88
C TYR A 65 0.33 3.47 20.23
N ALA A 66 0.59 4.20 21.31
CA ALA A 66 0.37 3.73 22.67
C ALA A 66 -0.59 4.66 23.40
N SER A 67 -1.63 4.08 24.01
CA SER A 67 -2.56 4.78 24.90
C SER A 67 -2.70 3.97 26.19
N GLY A 68 -2.05 4.45 27.26
CA GLY A 68 -1.92 3.68 28.50
C GLY A 68 -1.22 2.34 28.25
N ASN A 69 -1.91 1.24 28.59
CA ASN A 69 -1.41 -0.13 28.40
C ASN A 69 -1.80 -0.75 27.04
N ILE A 70 -2.54 -0.02 26.20
CA ILE A 70 -2.98 -0.50 24.88
C ILE A 70 -1.98 -0.01 23.83
N ILE A 71 -1.54 -0.93 22.98
CA ILE A 71 -0.65 -0.65 21.85
C ILE A 71 -1.38 -1.04 20.58
N VAL A 72 -1.41 -0.12 19.61
CA VAL A 72 -1.86 -0.35 18.24
C VAL A 72 -0.65 -0.31 17.31
N ILE A 73 -0.60 -1.27 16.38
CA ILE A 73 0.44 -1.38 15.37
C ILE A 73 -0.18 -1.10 14.02
N LEU A 74 0.47 -0.23 13.25
CA LEU A 74 0.11 0.10 11.88
C LEU A 74 1.29 -0.25 10.97
N THR A 75 1.05 -1.03 9.94
CA THR A 75 2.05 -1.39 8.93
C THR A 75 1.62 -0.84 7.58
N VAL A 76 2.54 -0.18 6.88
CA VAL A 76 2.30 0.43 5.57
C VAL A 76 3.05 -0.36 4.50
N TYR A 77 2.36 -0.69 3.41
CA TYR A 77 2.98 -1.15 2.17
C TYR A 77 2.40 -0.38 0.99
N VAL A 78 3.13 0.64 0.53
CA VAL A 78 2.67 1.54 -0.55
C VAL A 78 1.27 2.08 -0.27
N ASP A 79 0.23 1.57 -0.93
CA ASP A 79 -1.16 1.99 -0.77
C ASP A 79 -1.94 1.15 0.25
N ASP A 80 -1.42 -0.01 0.64
CA ASP A 80 -2.05 -0.91 1.61
C ASP A 80 -1.63 -0.53 3.04
N VAL A 81 -2.60 -0.42 3.94
CA VAL A 81 -2.37 -0.17 5.36
C VAL A 81 -3.01 -1.28 6.18
N LEU A 82 -2.22 -1.91 7.05
CA LEU A 82 -2.69 -2.90 8.01
C LEU A 82 -2.67 -2.29 9.40
N ILE A 83 -3.79 -2.37 10.11
CA ILE A 83 -3.85 -2.02 11.53
C ILE A 83 -4.15 -3.29 12.32
N THR A 84 -3.34 -3.56 13.34
CA THR A 84 -3.45 -4.74 14.18
C THR A 84 -3.09 -4.42 15.61
N ARG A 85 -3.48 -5.32 16.52
CA ARG A 85 -3.21 -5.27 17.96
C ARG A 85 -3.90 -4.07 18.64
N GLY A 86 -4.42 -4.30 19.84
CA GLY A 86 -5.07 -3.27 20.66
C GLY A 86 -6.58 -3.48 20.82
N GLY A 87 -7.20 -2.63 21.64
CA GLY A 87 -8.65 -2.68 21.85
C GLY A 87 -9.40 -2.19 20.61
N GLN A 88 -10.48 -2.88 20.24
CA GLN A 88 -11.30 -2.59 19.05
C GLN A 88 -11.67 -1.11 18.92
N GLN A 89 -12.12 -0.51 20.03
CA GLN A 89 -12.50 0.91 20.07
C GLN A 89 -11.35 1.85 19.66
N LEU A 90 -10.13 1.58 20.11
CA LEU A 90 -8.98 2.41 19.77
C LEU A 90 -8.55 2.21 18.31
N MET A 91 -8.64 0.97 17.81
CA MET A 91 -8.39 0.69 16.40
C MET A 91 -9.40 1.40 15.49
N ASP A 92 -10.69 1.39 15.86
CA ASP A 92 -11.74 2.06 15.10
C ASP A 92 -11.57 3.59 15.09
N GLN A 93 -11.28 4.18 16.26
CA GLN A 93 -10.95 5.61 16.35
C GLN A 93 -9.76 5.97 15.45
N LYS A 94 -8.73 5.13 15.42
CA LYS A 94 -7.54 5.37 14.60
C LYS A 94 -7.77 5.14 13.11
N LYS A 95 -8.66 4.21 12.74
CA LYS A 95 -9.11 4.04 11.35
C LYS A 95 -9.92 5.26 10.87
N GLU A 96 -10.76 5.82 11.72
CA GLU A 96 -11.53 7.05 11.43
C GLU A 96 -10.60 8.24 11.19
N GLU A 97 -9.61 8.46 12.08
CA GLU A 97 -8.60 9.53 11.95
C GLU A 97 -7.83 9.47 10.62
N LEU A 98 -7.55 8.25 10.13
CA LEU A 98 -6.88 8.04 8.84
C LEU A 98 -7.84 8.25 7.66
N THR A 99 -9.06 7.74 7.75
CA THR A 99 -10.10 7.87 6.71
C THR A 99 -10.55 9.33 6.53
N ASP A 100 -10.52 10.13 7.59
CA ASP A 100 -10.80 11.57 7.51
C ASP A 100 -9.70 12.32 6.75
N ARG A 101 -8.46 11.83 6.83
CA ARG A 101 -7.29 12.47 6.22
C ARG A 101 -7.03 11.99 4.79
N PHE A 102 -7.28 10.72 4.53
CA PHE A 102 -6.94 10.03 3.29
C PHE A 102 -8.16 9.29 2.76
N GLU A 103 -8.33 9.25 1.45
CA GLU A 103 -9.36 8.42 0.82
C GLU A 103 -9.00 6.95 1.01
N MET A 104 -9.62 6.32 2.01
CA MET A 104 -9.36 4.94 2.42
C MET A 104 -10.68 4.18 2.53
N THR A 105 -10.64 2.90 2.20
CA THR A 105 -11.76 1.98 2.36
C THR A 105 -11.40 0.96 3.45
N ASP A 106 -12.18 0.88 4.52
CA ASP A 106 -12.04 -0.19 5.50
C ASP A 106 -12.53 -1.50 4.89
N MET A 107 -11.60 -2.46 4.74
CA MET A 107 -11.87 -3.79 4.18
C MET A 107 -12.28 -4.81 5.25
N GLY A 108 -12.36 -4.41 6.51
CA GLY A 108 -12.68 -5.26 7.65
C GLY A 108 -11.53 -6.18 8.05
N GLU A 109 -11.87 -7.39 8.50
CA GLU A 109 -10.86 -8.40 8.85
C GLU A 109 -10.00 -8.76 7.63
N VAL A 110 -8.68 -8.84 7.82
CA VAL A 110 -7.76 -9.17 6.74
C VAL A 110 -8.03 -10.58 6.22
N LYS A 111 -8.42 -10.65 4.95
CA LYS A 111 -8.56 -11.90 4.19
C LYS A 111 -7.47 -12.06 3.15
N ARG A 112 -6.94 -10.94 2.67
CA ARG A 112 -5.85 -10.90 1.70
C ARG A 112 -5.03 -9.64 1.90
N ILE A 113 -3.71 -9.79 1.92
CA ILE A 113 -2.76 -8.69 2.01
C ILE A 113 -1.54 -9.01 1.14
N LEU A 114 -1.14 -8.11 0.25
CA LEU A 114 0.02 -8.30 -0.65
C LEU A 114 -0.02 -9.60 -1.48
N GLY A 115 -1.21 -10.04 -1.86
CA GLY A 115 -1.40 -11.31 -2.59
C GLY A 115 -1.23 -12.57 -1.74
N ILE A 116 -1.14 -12.43 -0.42
CA ILE A 116 -1.17 -13.52 0.57
C ILE A 116 -2.59 -13.59 1.12
N ASP A 117 -3.22 -14.76 0.98
CA ASP A 117 -4.48 -15.08 1.60
C ASP A 117 -4.26 -15.36 3.09
N VAL A 118 -5.17 -14.85 3.92
CA VAL A 118 -5.13 -14.99 5.38
C VAL A 118 -6.45 -15.59 5.83
N GLU A 119 -6.34 -16.72 6.52
CA GLU A 119 -7.47 -17.41 7.15
C GLU A 119 -7.26 -17.42 8.66
N ARG A 120 -8.24 -16.89 9.38
CA ARG A 120 -8.20 -16.82 10.84
C ARG A 120 -9.34 -17.63 11.43
N ASP A 121 -8.99 -18.61 12.24
CA ASP A 121 -9.95 -19.38 13.04
C ASP A 121 -9.89 -18.88 14.47
N ASN A 122 -10.92 -18.14 14.89
CA ASN A 122 -11.02 -17.60 16.24
C ASN A 122 -11.36 -18.67 17.29
N GLU A 123 -12.00 -19.78 16.90
CA GLU A 123 -12.36 -20.86 17.82
C GLU A 123 -11.16 -21.75 18.14
N GLN A 124 -10.35 -22.04 17.12
CA GLN A 124 -9.12 -22.83 17.25
C GLN A 124 -7.89 -21.97 17.55
N GLU A 125 -8.03 -20.64 17.62
CA GLU A 125 -6.95 -19.67 17.79
C GLU A 125 -5.81 -19.84 16.77
N THR A 126 -6.14 -20.19 15.52
CA THR A 126 -5.15 -20.41 14.47
C THR A 126 -5.17 -19.30 13.42
N LEU A 127 -4.00 -19.08 12.81
CA LEU A 127 -3.82 -18.20 11.68
C LEU A 127 -3.08 -18.98 10.58
N ALA A 128 -3.73 -19.16 9.45
CA ALA A 128 -3.14 -19.76 8.26
C ALA A 128 -2.91 -18.68 7.20
N ILE A 129 -1.80 -18.79 6.48
CA ILE A 129 -1.48 -17.94 5.35
C ILE A 129 -1.19 -18.81 4.14
N SER A 130 -1.66 -18.39 2.97
CA SER A 130 -1.43 -19.13 1.72
C SER A 130 -1.27 -18.17 0.53
N GLN A 131 -0.73 -18.67 -0.57
CA GLN A 131 -0.68 -17.96 -1.85
C GLN A 131 -1.34 -18.80 -2.95
N GLU A 132 -2.32 -19.62 -2.57
CA GLU A 132 -3.01 -20.54 -3.50
C GLU A 132 -3.61 -19.77 -4.68
N HIS A 133 -4.23 -18.62 -4.43
CA HIS A 133 -4.81 -17.80 -5.49
C HIS A 133 -3.78 -17.32 -6.51
N TYR A 134 -2.58 -16.92 -6.05
CA TYR A 134 -1.50 -16.52 -6.94
C TYR A 134 -1.03 -17.69 -7.80
N VAL A 135 -0.81 -18.87 -7.20
CA VAL A 135 -0.41 -20.09 -7.92
C VAL A 135 -1.45 -20.46 -8.97
N ASN A 136 -2.73 -20.46 -8.62
CA ASN A 136 -3.82 -20.79 -9.54
C ASN A 136 -3.91 -19.77 -10.69
N THR A 137 -3.74 -18.48 -10.41
CA THR A 137 -3.70 -17.42 -11.44
C THR A 137 -2.55 -17.61 -12.42
N LEU A 138 -1.36 -17.98 -11.91
CA LEU A 138 -0.21 -18.30 -12.76
C LEU A 138 -0.50 -19.51 -13.65
N LEU A 139 -1.01 -20.61 -13.08
CA LEU A 139 -1.33 -21.83 -13.84
C LEU A 139 -2.36 -21.58 -14.95
N ASP A 140 -3.39 -20.78 -14.67
CA ASP A 140 -4.40 -20.43 -15.66
C ASP A 140 -3.89 -19.48 -16.74
N THR A 141 -2.92 -18.63 -16.40
CA THR A 141 -2.23 -17.76 -17.37
C THR A 141 -1.29 -18.58 -18.26
N GLU A 142 -0.53 -19.52 -17.69
CA GLU A 142 0.37 -20.43 -18.41
C GLU A 142 -0.39 -21.36 -19.37
N ARG A 143 -1.58 -21.84 -18.99
CA ARG A 143 -2.46 -22.65 -19.84
C ARG A 143 -2.96 -21.92 -21.10
N LYS A 144 -2.88 -20.57 -21.13
CA LYS A 144 -3.23 -19.76 -22.31
C LYS A 144 -2.09 -19.58 -23.30
N PHE A 145 -0.87 -20.04 -22.99
CA PHE A 145 0.19 -20.13 -24.00
C PHE A 145 -0.02 -21.39 -24.85
N PRO A 146 -0.11 -21.28 -26.20
CA PRO A 146 -0.18 -22.46 -27.05
C PRO A 146 1.06 -23.30 -26.81
N ARG A 147 0.85 -24.60 -26.52
CA ARG A 147 1.90 -25.60 -26.22
C ARG A 147 3.17 -25.31 -27.01
N ILE A 148 4.24 -24.93 -26.32
CA ILE A 148 5.57 -24.81 -26.93
C ILE A 148 5.97 -26.23 -27.35
N ASN A 149 6.04 -26.47 -28.66
CA ASN A 149 6.54 -27.72 -29.22
C ASN A 149 8.04 -27.85 -28.86
N LEU A 150 8.35 -28.54 -27.78
CA LEU A 150 9.71 -28.94 -27.46
C LEU A 150 10.09 -30.13 -28.35
N ARG A 151 11.08 -29.94 -29.22
CA ARG A 151 11.76 -31.05 -29.90
C ARG A 151 12.96 -31.46 -29.06
N ILE A 152 12.96 -32.69 -28.60
CA ILE A 152 14.17 -33.36 -28.12
C ILE A 152 15.07 -33.59 -29.34
N LYS A 153 16.28 -33.06 -29.30
CA LYS A 153 17.40 -33.63 -30.04
C LYS A 153 18.24 -34.39 -29.02
N CYS A 154 18.53 -35.64 -29.38
CA CYS A 154 19.37 -36.58 -28.66
C CYS A 154 20.67 -35.97 -28.14
#